data_AF-A0A413UA01-F1
#
_entry.id   AF-A0A413UA01-F1
#
_cell.length_a   1.000
_cell.length_b   1.000
_cell.length_c   1.000
_cell.angle_alpha   90.00
_cell.angle_beta   90.00
_cell.angle_gamma   90.00
#
_symmetry.space_group_name_H-M   'P 1'
#
loop_
_entity.id
_entity.type
_entity.pdbx_description
1 polymer ?
#
loop_
_entity_poly.entity_id
_entity_poly.type
_entity_poly.pdbx_seq_one_letter_code
_entity_poly.pdbx_strand_id
1 'polypeptide(L)'
;MNRSKVMFSGLVFSVVFGLMYWYRDLLGNKEITIMDQSLINHFDLKLCLTVAVLSMLLIVVLLYSKEVNPDQYRFEYIRSTLSEDELNRIDGLDEEGRRIAYEKRFNEFSYKQILECRNYVNENKPKTSWLLKVGLLSLISAALVIVLSPVYKDYKTAQNEYNEMLRLQEEAYNQIIEDEYITLDGLPTIHVISGNSLKIGDVQKYMDLFVKSQPNFLLSNCRMIHICEPKNFIDIAIADGVDVRDDGLGTTCAYASSDDFSITLQIDVDEDYGQKDAVSHELSHIFDFACGSGYGDYGISDGAQLQSLYQNYPDCVGAYGATDSAEYFAQAGAMYVNDPENLKSVCMDLYNFVNSLYHMY
;
A
#
# COMPACT_ATOMS: atom_id res chain seq x y z
N MET A 1 -35.15 -17.41 -28.21
CA MET A 1 -34.57 -16.85 -26.96
C MET A 1 -34.53 -15.33 -27.10
N ASN A 2 -35.08 -14.56 -26.15
CA ASN A 2 -35.18 -13.10 -26.26
C ASN A 2 -33.80 -12.45 -26.54
N ARG A 3 -33.75 -11.51 -27.51
CA ARG A 3 -32.55 -10.81 -27.99
C ARG A 3 -31.73 -10.19 -26.85
N SER A 4 -32.39 -9.65 -25.82
CA SER A 4 -31.72 -9.07 -24.65
C SER A 4 -30.95 -10.10 -23.82
N LYS A 5 -31.40 -11.36 -23.75
CA LYS A 5 -30.73 -12.43 -23.01
C LYS A 5 -29.44 -12.87 -23.71
N VAL A 6 -29.47 -12.93 -25.04
CA VAL A 6 -28.31 -13.25 -25.88
C VAL A 6 -27.25 -12.15 -25.79
N MET A 7 -27.69 -10.88 -25.82
CA MET A 7 -26.78 -9.74 -25.63
C MET A 7 -26.10 -9.77 -24.25
N PHE A 8 -26.85 -10.07 -23.19
CA PHE A 8 -26.31 -10.15 -21.84
C PHE A 8 -25.27 -11.28 -21.69
N SER A 9 -25.52 -12.48 -22.24
CA SER A 9 -24.53 -13.55 -22.22
C SER A 9 -23.27 -13.20 -23.03
N GLY A 10 -23.42 -12.50 -24.16
CA GLY A 10 -22.28 -12.00 -24.94
C GLY A 10 -21.43 -10.99 -24.16
N LEU A 11 -22.07 -10.11 -23.38
CA LEU A 11 -21.37 -9.16 -22.51
C LEU A 11 -20.57 -9.88 -21.43
N VAL A 12 -21.13 -10.92 -20.79
CA VAL A 12 -20.41 -11.72 -19.78
C VAL A 12 -19.17 -12.37 -20.38
N PHE A 13 -19.28 -12.92 -21.59
CA PHE A 13 -18.11 -13.45 -22.30
C PHE A 13 -17.01 -12.40 -22.45
N SER A 14 -17.34 -11.23 -23.02
CA SER A 14 -16.36 -10.19 -23.30
C SER A 14 -15.69 -9.66 -22.03
N VAL A 15 -16.46 -9.50 -20.95
CA VAL A 15 -15.95 -9.03 -19.65
C VAL A 15 -15.02 -10.07 -19.02
N VAL A 16 -15.44 -11.32 -18.92
CA VAL A 16 -14.61 -12.39 -18.31
C VAL A 16 -13.34 -12.60 -19.11
N PHE A 17 -13.45 -12.68 -20.44
CA PHE A 17 -12.29 -12.78 -21.32
C PHE A 17 -11.35 -11.59 -21.15
N GLY A 18 -11.89 -10.37 -21.17
CA GLY A 18 -11.10 -9.14 -21.06
C GLY A 18 -10.35 -9.04 -19.73
N LEU A 19 -11.01 -9.33 -18.61
CA LEU A 19 -10.38 -9.28 -17.28
C LEU A 19 -9.24 -10.28 -17.12
N MET A 20 -9.37 -11.48 -17.68
CA MET A 20 -8.32 -12.49 -17.59
C MET A 20 -7.20 -12.23 -18.61
N TYR A 21 -7.55 -12.05 -19.88
CA TYR A 21 -6.55 -11.95 -20.96
C TYR A 21 -5.71 -10.67 -20.85
N TRP A 22 -6.32 -9.56 -20.43
CA TRP A 22 -5.63 -8.29 -20.22
C TRP A 22 -5.22 -8.05 -18.76
N TYR A 23 -5.21 -9.09 -17.92
CA TYR A 23 -4.95 -8.95 -16.48
C TYR A 23 -3.64 -8.21 -16.19
N ARG A 24 -2.55 -8.54 -16.90
CA ARG A 24 -1.26 -7.87 -16.76
C ARG A 24 -1.35 -6.37 -17.05
N ASP A 25 -2.01 -6.01 -18.14
CA ASP A 25 -2.14 -4.60 -18.55
C ASP A 25 -3.04 -3.82 -17.60
N LEU A 26 -4.03 -4.48 -16.99
CA LEU A 26 -4.90 -3.91 -15.95
C LEU A 26 -4.15 -3.61 -14.64
N LEU A 27 -3.04 -4.28 -14.35
CA LEU A 27 -2.19 -3.97 -13.18
C LEU A 27 -1.41 -2.66 -13.35
N GLY A 28 -1.20 -2.20 -14.59
CA GLY A 28 -0.50 -0.95 -14.89
C GLY A 28 0.94 -0.92 -14.37
N ASN A 29 1.30 0.14 -13.64
CA ASN A 29 2.66 0.35 -13.12
C ASN A 29 2.88 -0.24 -11.72
N LYS A 30 1.97 -1.08 -11.21
CA LYS A 30 2.15 -1.71 -9.90
C LYS A 30 3.25 -2.76 -9.99
N GLU A 31 4.00 -2.91 -8.90
CA GLU A 31 4.96 -4.00 -8.76
C GLU A 31 4.22 -5.34 -8.81
N ILE A 32 4.68 -6.23 -9.70
CA ILE A 32 4.04 -7.53 -9.95
C ILE A 32 4.50 -8.49 -8.86
N THR A 33 3.57 -8.96 -8.04
CA THR A 33 3.87 -9.95 -7.00
C THR A 33 4.02 -11.35 -7.61
N ILE A 34 4.59 -12.28 -6.84
CA ILE A 34 4.66 -13.70 -7.26
C ILE A 34 3.26 -14.32 -7.44
N MET A 35 2.24 -13.81 -6.73
CA MET A 35 0.85 -14.24 -6.91
C MET A 35 0.30 -13.77 -8.27
N ASP A 36 0.55 -12.51 -8.62
CA ASP A 36 0.12 -11.95 -9.90
C ASP A 36 0.81 -12.70 -11.05
N GLN A 37 2.11 -12.96 -10.91
CA GLN A 37 2.87 -13.72 -11.91
C GLN A 37 2.33 -15.13 -12.09
N SER A 38 1.91 -15.80 -11.00
CA SER A 38 1.27 -17.11 -11.06
C SER A 38 -0.01 -17.09 -11.90
N LEU A 39 -0.87 -16.07 -11.73
CA LEU A 39 -2.07 -15.91 -12.55
C LEU A 39 -1.74 -15.61 -14.02
N ILE A 40 -0.83 -14.67 -14.27
CA ILE A 40 -0.41 -14.26 -15.62
C ILE A 40 0.12 -15.46 -16.41
N ASN A 41 0.90 -16.33 -15.78
CA ASN A 41 1.46 -17.53 -16.42
C ASN A 41 0.39 -18.51 -16.91
N HIS A 42 -0.78 -18.52 -16.26
CA HIS A 42 -1.90 -19.41 -16.63
C HIS A 42 -2.90 -18.77 -17.58
N PHE A 43 -3.03 -17.44 -17.59
CA PHE A 43 -4.01 -16.70 -18.40
C PHE A 43 -3.62 -16.63 -19.89
N ASP A 44 -3.36 -17.79 -20.48
CA ASP A 44 -3.19 -17.91 -21.92
C ASP A 44 -4.53 -17.77 -22.67
N LEU A 45 -4.43 -17.56 -23.99
CA LEU A 45 -5.61 -17.39 -24.84
C LEU A 45 -6.61 -18.55 -24.69
N LYS A 46 -6.12 -19.79 -24.54
CA LYS A 46 -6.94 -21.00 -24.50
C LYS A 46 -7.77 -21.07 -23.22
N LEU A 47 -7.14 -20.83 -22.06
CA LEU A 47 -7.80 -20.80 -20.78
C LEU A 47 -8.82 -19.66 -20.72
N CYS A 48 -8.41 -18.44 -21.09
CA CYS A 48 -9.28 -17.27 -21.09
C CYS A 48 -10.53 -17.49 -21.95
N LEU A 49 -10.37 -18.02 -23.18
CA LEU A 49 -11.51 -18.37 -24.03
C LEU A 49 -12.40 -19.44 -23.40
N THR A 50 -11.80 -20.50 -22.84
CA THR A 50 -12.55 -21.63 -22.25
C THR A 50 -13.40 -21.15 -21.07
N VAL A 51 -12.81 -20.37 -20.16
CA VAL A 51 -13.51 -19.83 -18.99
C VAL A 51 -14.60 -18.84 -19.41
N ALA A 52 -14.33 -17.98 -20.39
CA ALA A 52 -15.31 -17.04 -20.91
C ALA A 52 -16.50 -17.74 -21.57
N VAL A 53 -16.26 -18.79 -22.37
CA VAL A 53 -17.33 -19.61 -22.99
C VAL A 53 -18.15 -20.33 -21.93
N LEU A 54 -17.51 -20.98 -20.97
CA LEU A 54 -18.22 -21.68 -19.89
C LEU A 54 -19.06 -20.70 -19.04
N SER A 55 -18.52 -19.51 -18.75
CA SER A 55 -19.26 -18.45 -18.05
C SER A 55 -20.45 -17.94 -18.86
N MET A 56 -20.28 -17.75 -20.18
CA MET A 56 -21.39 -17.41 -21.09
C MET A 56 -22.47 -18.49 -21.05
N LEU A 57 -22.09 -19.76 -21.21
CA LEU A 57 -23.01 -20.91 -21.22
C LEU A 57 -23.76 -21.03 -19.90
N LEU A 58 -23.09 -20.79 -18.77
CA LEU A 58 -23.71 -20.77 -17.45
C LEU A 58 -24.86 -19.75 -17.42
N ILE A 59 -24.61 -18.53 -17.90
CA ILE A 59 -25.61 -17.46 -17.97
C ILE A 59 -26.73 -17.80 -18.96
N VAL A 60 -26.42 -18.38 -20.12
CA VAL A 60 -27.42 -18.84 -21.08
C VAL A 60 -28.37 -19.85 -20.45
N VAL A 61 -27.84 -20.86 -19.74
CA VAL A 61 -28.65 -21.89 -19.06
C VAL A 61 -29.48 -21.26 -17.94
N LEU A 62 -28.91 -20.35 -17.15
CA LEU A 62 -29.63 -19.62 -16.10
C LEU A 62 -30.79 -18.80 -16.66
N LEU A 63 -30.59 -18.11 -17.78
CA LEU A 63 -31.61 -17.29 -18.43
C LEU A 63 -32.57 -18.08 -19.32
N TYR A 64 -32.24 -19.35 -19.62
CA TYR A 64 -33.05 -20.19 -20.48
C TYR A 64 -34.44 -20.43 -19.86
N SER A 65 -35.44 -20.07 -20.65
CA SER A 65 -36.85 -20.31 -20.43
C SER A 65 -37.44 -20.68 -21.79
N LYS A 66 -38.30 -21.70 -21.85
CA LYS A 66 -39.04 -21.97 -23.09
C LYS A 66 -39.80 -20.70 -23.50
N GLU A 67 -39.70 -20.34 -24.77
CA GLU A 67 -40.47 -19.24 -25.31
C GLU A 67 -41.92 -19.65 -25.44
N VAL A 68 -42.80 -18.78 -24.96
CA VAL A 68 -44.24 -18.96 -24.97
C VAL A 68 -44.82 -17.68 -25.54
N ASN A 69 -45.68 -17.80 -26.55
CA ASN A 69 -46.51 -16.67 -26.94
C ASN A 69 -47.45 -16.38 -25.75
N PRO A 70 -47.29 -15.23 -25.05
CA PRO A 70 -48.05 -14.93 -23.85
C PRO A 70 -49.56 -14.88 -24.11
N ASP A 71 -49.96 -14.62 -25.36
CA ASP A 71 -51.36 -14.49 -25.74
C ASP A 71 -51.98 -15.82 -26.13
N GLN A 72 -51.20 -16.83 -26.53
CA GLN A 72 -51.73 -18.11 -27.01
C GLN A 72 -52.59 -18.82 -25.95
N TYR A 73 -52.03 -19.14 -24.79
CA TYR A 73 -52.76 -19.84 -23.72
C TYR A 73 -53.84 -18.96 -23.08
N ARG A 74 -53.66 -17.64 -23.10
CA ARG A 74 -54.67 -16.68 -22.64
C ARG A 74 -55.89 -16.73 -23.57
N PHE A 75 -55.66 -16.70 -24.89
CA PHE A 75 -56.70 -16.77 -25.90
C PHE A 75 -57.37 -18.16 -25.95
N GLU A 76 -56.63 -19.25 -25.73
CA GLU A 76 -57.21 -20.59 -25.57
C GLU A 76 -58.20 -20.64 -24.39
N TYR A 77 -57.85 -20.06 -23.24
CA TYR A 77 -58.77 -19.96 -22.10
C TYR A 77 -59.98 -19.04 -22.40
N ILE A 78 -59.76 -17.88 -23.01
CA ILE A 78 -60.87 -16.98 -23.37
C ILE A 78 -61.84 -17.70 -24.32
N ARG A 79 -61.31 -18.40 -25.33
CA ARG A 79 -62.07 -19.20 -26.28
C ARG A 79 -62.92 -20.26 -25.57
N SER A 80 -62.41 -20.92 -24.52
CA SER A 80 -63.17 -21.93 -23.77
C SER A 80 -64.31 -21.35 -22.91
N THR A 81 -64.40 -20.03 -22.74
CA THR A 81 -65.47 -19.35 -21.99
C THR A 81 -66.56 -18.74 -22.87
N LEU A 82 -66.43 -18.85 -24.19
CA LEU A 82 -67.36 -18.28 -25.18
C LEU A 82 -68.41 -19.31 -25.61
N SER A 83 -69.60 -18.82 -25.97
CA SER A 83 -70.63 -19.63 -26.61
C SER A 83 -70.30 -19.96 -28.08
N GLU A 84 -70.92 -20.99 -28.65
CA GLU A 84 -70.70 -21.37 -30.07
C GLU A 84 -71.00 -20.22 -31.05
N ASP A 85 -72.03 -19.43 -30.78
CA ASP A 85 -72.40 -18.27 -31.61
C ASP A 85 -71.33 -17.17 -31.57
N GLU A 86 -70.73 -16.93 -30.41
CA GLU A 86 -69.63 -15.97 -30.25
C GLU A 86 -68.35 -16.46 -30.91
N LEU A 87 -68.05 -17.75 -30.80
CA LEU A 87 -66.90 -18.38 -31.44
C LEU A 87 -67.00 -18.30 -32.97
N ASN A 88 -68.15 -18.65 -33.55
CA ASN A 88 -68.37 -18.57 -35.00
C ASN A 88 -68.23 -17.13 -35.54
N ARG A 89 -68.63 -16.13 -34.75
CA ARG A 89 -68.44 -14.71 -35.11
C ARG A 89 -66.97 -14.28 -35.07
N ILE A 90 -66.23 -14.69 -34.04
CA ILE A 90 -64.82 -14.34 -33.89
C ILE A 90 -63.95 -15.09 -34.90
N ASP A 91 -64.25 -16.36 -35.19
CA ASP A 91 -63.48 -17.17 -36.14
C ASP A 91 -63.57 -16.66 -37.59
N GLY A 92 -64.64 -15.93 -37.93
CA GLY A 92 -64.80 -15.24 -39.21
C GLY A 92 -64.01 -13.92 -39.36
N LEU A 93 -63.34 -13.45 -38.30
CA LEU A 93 -62.48 -12.26 -38.33
C LEU A 93 -61.06 -12.60 -38.82
N ASP A 94 -60.35 -11.58 -39.30
CA ASP A 94 -58.92 -11.67 -39.55
C ASP A 94 -58.11 -11.78 -38.24
N GLU A 95 -56.80 -12.00 -38.34
CA GLU A 95 -55.96 -12.27 -37.18
C GLU A 95 -55.96 -11.13 -36.15
N GLU A 96 -55.94 -9.89 -36.61
CA GLU A 96 -55.99 -8.70 -35.75
C GLU A 96 -57.39 -8.50 -35.16
N GLY A 97 -58.45 -8.72 -35.93
CA GLY A 97 -59.83 -8.68 -35.45
C GLY A 97 -60.10 -9.72 -34.36
N ARG A 98 -59.54 -10.93 -34.49
CA ARG A 98 -59.59 -11.97 -33.44
C ARG A 98 -58.88 -11.54 -32.17
N ARG A 99 -57.68 -10.97 -32.30
CA ARG A 99 -56.88 -10.46 -31.17
C ARG A 99 -57.65 -9.41 -30.38
N ILE A 100 -58.20 -8.41 -31.07
CA ILE A 100 -59.00 -7.33 -30.48
C ILE A 100 -60.26 -7.89 -29.79
N ALA A 101 -60.95 -8.85 -30.41
CA ALA A 101 -62.13 -9.47 -29.84
C ALA A 101 -61.82 -10.23 -28.53
N TYR A 102 -60.73 -11.00 -28.50
CA TYR A 102 -60.29 -11.69 -27.29
C TYR A 102 -59.81 -10.73 -26.19
N GLU A 103 -59.13 -9.64 -26.54
CA GLU A 103 -58.74 -8.59 -25.58
C GLU A 103 -59.95 -7.89 -24.97
N LYS A 104 -60.95 -7.54 -25.78
CA LYS A 104 -62.20 -6.96 -25.30
C LYS A 104 -62.91 -7.90 -24.32
N ARG A 105 -63.01 -9.19 -24.67
CA ARG A 105 -63.63 -10.20 -23.81
C ARG A 105 -62.88 -10.37 -22.49
N PHE A 106 -61.56 -10.36 -22.53
CA PHE A 106 -60.73 -10.45 -21.33
C PHE A 106 -60.95 -9.26 -20.38
N ASN A 107 -61.17 -8.06 -20.91
CA ASN A 107 -61.46 -6.87 -20.10
C ASN A 107 -62.83 -6.92 -19.39
N GLU A 108 -63.73 -7.80 -19.82
CA GLU A 108 -65.03 -8.06 -19.19
C GLU A 108 -64.95 -9.13 -18.09
N PHE A 109 -63.80 -9.79 -17.92
CA PHE A 109 -63.64 -10.85 -16.93
C PHE A 109 -63.74 -10.32 -15.49
N SER A 110 -64.46 -11.05 -14.65
CA SER A 110 -64.39 -10.86 -13.20
C SER A 110 -63.01 -11.21 -12.65
N TYR A 111 -62.69 -10.72 -11.46
CA TYR A 111 -61.43 -11.05 -10.77
C TYR A 111 -61.20 -12.57 -10.66
N LYS A 112 -62.27 -13.35 -10.40
CA LYS A 112 -62.20 -14.81 -10.32
C LYS A 112 -61.76 -15.43 -11.65
N GLN A 113 -62.35 -14.99 -12.77
CA GLN A 113 -62.01 -15.46 -14.11
C GLN A 113 -60.59 -15.04 -14.52
N ILE A 114 -60.11 -13.87 -14.08
CA ILE A 114 -58.71 -13.46 -14.29
C ILE A 114 -57.76 -14.42 -13.55
N LEU A 115 -58.09 -14.81 -12.32
CA LEU A 115 -57.28 -15.76 -11.55
C LEU A 115 -57.29 -17.16 -12.18
N GLU A 116 -58.46 -17.65 -12.61
CA GLU A 116 -58.60 -18.92 -13.32
C GLU A 116 -57.84 -18.92 -14.64
N CYS A 117 -57.91 -17.83 -15.42
CA CYS A 117 -57.10 -17.64 -16.63
C CYS A 117 -55.59 -17.70 -16.33
N ARG A 118 -55.14 -17.03 -15.26
CA ARG A 118 -53.74 -17.07 -14.82
C ARG A 118 -53.30 -18.48 -14.43
N ASN A 119 -54.15 -19.23 -13.72
CA ASN A 119 -53.87 -20.61 -13.35
C ASN A 119 -53.78 -21.51 -14.59
N TYR A 120 -54.75 -21.38 -15.50
CA TYR A 120 -54.76 -22.10 -16.77
C TYR A 120 -53.49 -21.85 -17.59
N VAL A 121 -53.07 -20.59 -17.74
CA VAL A 121 -51.82 -20.24 -18.43
C VAL A 121 -50.61 -20.87 -17.71
N ASN A 122 -50.57 -20.85 -16.38
CA ASN A 122 -49.45 -21.43 -15.62
C ASN A 122 -49.38 -22.96 -15.70
N GLU A 123 -50.52 -23.64 -15.78
CA GLU A 123 -50.61 -25.10 -15.89
C GLU A 123 -50.27 -25.59 -17.29
N ASN A 124 -50.75 -24.89 -18.33
CA ASN A 124 -50.64 -25.31 -19.72
C ASN A 124 -49.41 -24.75 -20.45
N LYS A 125 -48.77 -23.68 -19.94
CA LYS A 125 -47.53 -23.19 -20.54
C LYS A 125 -46.43 -24.26 -20.46
N PRO A 126 -45.63 -24.43 -21.53
CA PRO A 126 -44.59 -25.44 -21.54
C PRO A 126 -43.51 -25.09 -20.52
N LYS A 127 -43.35 -25.96 -19.53
CA LYS A 127 -42.35 -25.81 -18.48
C LYS A 127 -40.97 -26.19 -19.01
N THR A 128 -39.96 -25.42 -18.64
CA THR A 128 -38.56 -25.83 -18.82
C THR A 128 -38.31 -27.04 -17.93
N SER A 129 -37.65 -28.08 -18.46
CA SER A 129 -37.27 -29.23 -17.64
C SER A 129 -36.27 -28.78 -16.56
N TRP A 130 -36.73 -28.78 -15.31
CA TRP A 130 -35.91 -28.43 -14.16
C TRP A 130 -34.67 -29.31 -14.05
N LEU A 131 -34.86 -30.63 -14.21
CA LEU A 131 -33.78 -31.62 -14.14
C LEU A 131 -32.70 -31.36 -15.20
N LEU A 132 -33.10 -31.05 -16.42
CA LEU A 132 -32.15 -30.75 -17.50
C LEU A 132 -31.39 -29.46 -17.23
N LYS A 133 -32.07 -28.43 -16.72
CA LYS A 133 -31.44 -27.14 -16.37
C LYS A 133 -30.41 -27.33 -15.24
N VAL A 134 -30.79 -27.99 -14.16
CA VAL A 134 -29.87 -28.27 -13.04
C VAL A 134 -28.71 -29.13 -13.49
N GLY A 135 -28.95 -30.18 -14.29
CA GLY A 135 -27.89 -31.03 -14.83
C GLY A 135 -26.87 -30.26 -15.66
N LEU A 136 -27.33 -29.36 -16.55
CA LEU A 136 -26.43 -28.50 -17.33
C LEU A 136 -25.65 -27.52 -16.46
N LEU A 137 -26.28 -26.91 -15.46
CA LEU A 137 -25.58 -26.01 -14.53
C LEU A 137 -24.49 -26.77 -13.76
N SER A 138 -24.78 -27.96 -13.25
CA SER A 138 -23.81 -28.79 -12.55
C SER A 138 -22.62 -29.18 -13.45
N LEU A 139 -22.88 -29.54 -14.71
CA LEU A 139 -21.82 -29.89 -15.67
C LEU A 139 -20.92 -28.69 -15.99
N ILE A 140 -21.50 -27.52 -16.25
CA ILE A 140 -20.73 -26.30 -16.56
C ILE A 140 -19.91 -25.87 -15.34
N SER A 141 -20.50 -25.89 -14.14
CA SER A 141 -19.77 -25.59 -12.90
C SER A 141 -18.63 -26.56 -12.64
N ALA A 142 -18.84 -27.87 -12.86
CA ALA A 142 -17.78 -28.86 -12.74
C ALA A 142 -16.66 -28.63 -13.76
N ALA A 143 -17.00 -28.29 -15.00
CA ALA A 143 -16.01 -27.95 -16.03
C ALA A 143 -15.20 -26.70 -15.65
N LEU A 144 -15.84 -25.65 -15.12
CA LEU A 144 -15.16 -24.46 -14.62
C LEU A 144 -14.18 -24.79 -13.50
N VAL A 145 -14.60 -25.61 -12.53
CA VAL A 145 -13.73 -26.06 -11.42
C VAL A 145 -12.53 -26.82 -11.97
N ILE A 146 -12.72 -27.75 -12.90
CA ILE A 146 -11.62 -28.53 -13.50
C ILE A 146 -10.65 -27.62 -14.24
N VAL A 147 -11.16 -26.69 -15.05
CA VAL A 147 -10.36 -25.77 -15.87
C VAL A 147 -9.58 -24.77 -14.99
N LEU A 148 -10.17 -24.30 -13.89
CA LEU A 148 -9.53 -23.34 -12.97
C LEU A 148 -8.70 -24.00 -11.87
N SER A 149 -8.84 -25.31 -11.64
CA SER A 149 -8.15 -26.01 -10.56
C SER A 149 -6.62 -25.89 -10.61
N PRO A 150 -5.95 -26.00 -11.79
CA PRO A 150 -4.50 -25.78 -11.87
C PRO A 150 -4.10 -24.36 -11.48
N VAL A 151 -4.82 -23.36 -11.98
CA VAL A 151 -4.59 -21.94 -11.67
C VAL A 151 -4.73 -21.67 -10.18
N TYR A 152 -5.80 -22.19 -9.57
CA TYR A 152 -6.05 -22.04 -8.14
C TYR A 152 -4.95 -22.70 -7.29
N LYS A 153 -4.48 -23.89 -7.70
CA LYS A 153 -3.41 -24.59 -6.98
C LYS A 153 -2.11 -23.80 -7.00
N ASP A 154 -1.71 -23.31 -8.18
CA ASP A 154 -0.45 -22.58 -8.33
C ASP A 154 -0.53 -21.18 -7.70
N TYR A 155 -1.69 -20.53 -7.76
CA TYR A 155 -1.96 -19.31 -7.00
C TYR A 155 -1.81 -19.56 -5.49
N LYS A 156 -2.35 -20.67 -4.98
CA LYS A 156 -2.28 -20.99 -3.55
C LYS A 156 -0.85 -21.29 -3.10
N THR A 157 -0.06 -21.97 -3.94
CA THR A 157 1.37 -22.17 -3.72
C THR A 157 2.12 -20.82 -3.66
N ALA A 158 1.93 -19.97 -4.66
CA ALA A 158 2.55 -18.64 -4.69
C ALA A 158 2.14 -17.77 -3.49
N GLN A 159 0.88 -17.86 -3.05
CA GLN A 159 0.42 -17.18 -1.84
C GLN A 159 1.15 -17.68 -0.58
N ASN A 160 1.37 -18.99 -0.46
CA ASN A 160 2.09 -19.54 0.69
C ASN A 160 3.57 -19.12 0.66
N GLU A 161 4.22 -19.15 -0.51
CA GLU A 161 5.58 -18.67 -0.68
C GLU A 161 5.70 -17.18 -0.35
N TYR A 162 4.72 -16.37 -0.77
CA TYR A 162 4.70 -14.94 -0.49
C TYR A 162 4.57 -14.66 1.00
N ASN A 163 3.65 -15.37 1.67
CA ASN A 163 3.48 -15.26 3.12
C ASN A 163 4.72 -15.73 3.88
N GLU A 164 5.40 -16.77 3.39
CA GLU A 164 6.65 -17.24 3.98
C GLU A 164 7.78 -16.23 3.79
N MET A 165 7.90 -15.60 2.62
CA MET A 165 8.83 -14.48 2.41
C MET A 165 8.56 -13.34 3.37
N LEU A 166 7.29 -12.93 3.56
CA LEU A 166 6.93 -11.89 4.52
C LEU A 166 7.30 -12.29 5.95
N ARG A 167 7.02 -13.54 6.34
CA ARG A 167 7.40 -14.08 7.66
C ARG A 167 8.91 -14.02 7.87
N LEU A 168 9.70 -14.48 6.90
CA LEU A 168 11.16 -14.47 6.97
C LEU A 168 11.71 -13.04 7.01
N GLN A 169 11.12 -12.11 6.27
CA GLN A 169 11.49 -10.69 6.31
C GLN A 169 11.17 -10.06 7.68
N GLU A 170 10.02 -10.38 8.27
CA GLU A 170 9.65 -9.95 9.62
C GLU A 170 10.56 -10.57 10.69
N GLU A 171 10.92 -11.85 10.56
CA GLU A 171 11.87 -12.52 11.44
C GLU A 171 13.27 -11.92 11.34
N ALA A 172 13.74 -11.63 10.13
CA ALA A 172 15.01 -10.95 9.91
C ALA A 172 15.01 -9.54 10.49
N TYR A 173 13.92 -8.77 10.29
CA TYR A 173 13.79 -7.42 10.86
C TYR A 173 13.84 -7.45 12.40
N ASN A 174 13.12 -8.40 13.02
CA ASN A 174 13.01 -8.51 14.47
C ASN A 174 14.16 -9.26 15.14
N GLN A 175 15.19 -9.68 14.39
CA GLN A 175 16.39 -10.28 14.97
C GLN A 175 17.02 -9.28 15.95
N ILE A 176 17.21 -9.72 17.19
CA ILE A 176 17.84 -8.92 18.24
C ILE A 176 19.36 -9.03 18.11
N ILE A 177 20.02 -7.89 18.22
CA ILE A 177 21.47 -7.74 18.25
C ILE A 177 21.88 -7.08 19.57
N GLU A 178 22.99 -7.57 20.12
CA GLU A 178 23.55 -7.14 21.41
C GLU A 178 25.07 -7.14 21.28
N ASP A 179 25.74 -6.05 21.67
CA ASP A 179 27.21 -5.94 21.67
C ASP A 179 27.84 -6.38 20.33
N GLU A 180 27.43 -5.71 19.25
CA GLU A 180 27.79 -6.07 17.88
C GLU A 180 28.31 -4.88 17.08
N TYR A 181 29.31 -5.15 16.24
CA TYR A 181 29.84 -4.19 15.28
C TYR A 181 29.26 -4.48 13.90
N ILE A 182 28.55 -3.51 13.33
CA ILE A 182 27.89 -3.59 12.04
C ILE A 182 28.64 -2.72 11.04
N THR A 183 28.90 -3.27 9.86
CA THR A 183 29.39 -2.51 8.70
C THR A 183 28.26 -2.32 7.71
N LEU A 184 27.92 -1.07 7.41
CA LEU A 184 26.97 -0.71 6.35
C LEU A 184 27.70 0.10 5.28
N ASP A 185 27.46 -0.22 4.01
CA ASP A 185 28.09 0.47 2.90
C ASP A 185 27.85 1.99 2.96
N GLY A 186 28.94 2.76 2.88
CA GLY A 186 28.90 4.22 2.89
C GLY A 186 28.79 4.87 4.27
N LEU A 187 28.82 4.09 5.36
CA LEU A 187 28.78 4.60 6.73
C LEU A 187 30.05 4.24 7.54
N PRO A 188 30.36 5.01 8.59
CA PRO A 188 31.29 4.58 9.64
C PRO A 188 30.85 3.25 10.27
N THR A 189 31.78 2.57 10.95
CA THR A 189 31.44 1.36 11.72
C THR A 189 30.39 1.70 12.77
N ILE A 190 29.33 0.88 12.85
CA ILE A 190 28.27 1.05 13.85
C ILE A 190 28.54 0.07 14.97
N HIS A 191 28.46 0.51 16.22
CA HIS A 191 28.64 -0.32 17.40
C HIS A 191 27.39 -0.25 18.28
N VAL A 192 26.74 -1.40 18.49
CA VAL A 192 25.66 -1.54 19.48
C VAL A 192 26.29 -1.69 20.86
N ILE A 193 26.11 -0.70 21.73
CA ILE A 193 26.72 -0.71 23.06
C ILE A 193 26.17 -1.89 23.88
N SER A 194 27.05 -2.61 24.60
CA SER A 194 26.67 -3.72 25.47
C SER A 194 25.54 -3.34 26.46
N GLY A 195 24.61 -4.26 26.71
CA GLY A 195 23.44 -4.02 27.58
C GLY A 195 22.22 -3.42 26.87
N ASN A 196 22.31 -3.19 25.56
CA ASN A 196 21.20 -2.82 24.69
C ASN A 196 20.76 -4.02 23.83
N SER A 197 19.45 -4.19 23.70
CA SER A 197 18.85 -5.24 22.87
C SER A 197 18.00 -4.59 21.78
N LEU A 198 18.62 -4.31 20.64
CA LEU A 198 17.99 -3.61 19.52
C LEU A 198 17.58 -4.59 18.43
N LYS A 199 16.49 -4.31 17.73
CA LYS A 199 16.15 -5.04 16.50
C LYS A 199 17.06 -4.56 15.37
N ILE A 200 17.65 -5.48 14.62
CA ILE A 200 18.50 -5.11 13.47
C ILE A 200 17.74 -4.26 12.45
N GLY A 201 16.44 -4.51 12.28
CA GLY A 201 15.57 -3.72 11.42
C GLY A 201 15.42 -2.27 11.87
N ASP A 202 15.32 -2.03 13.18
CA ASP A 202 15.24 -0.67 13.74
C ASP A 202 16.57 0.07 13.56
N VAL A 203 17.70 -0.61 13.78
CA VAL A 203 19.03 -0.05 13.52
C VAL A 203 19.19 0.33 12.05
N GLN A 204 18.87 -0.57 11.11
CA GLN A 204 18.96 -0.29 9.68
C GLN A 204 18.04 0.87 9.26
N LYS A 205 16.78 0.85 9.71
CA LYS A 205 15.81 1.92 9.45
C LYS A 205 16.32 3.26 9.96
N TYR A 206 16.84 3.31 11.18
CA TYR A 206 17.40 4.52 11.76
C TYR A 206 18.58 5.06 10.96
N MET A 207 19.53 4.17 10.61
CA MET A 207 20.70 4.53 9.81
C MET A 207 20.30 5.05 8.43
N ASP A 208 19.34 4.42 7.75
CA ASP A 208 18.86 4.84 6.43
C ASP A 208 18.13 6.19 6.48
N LEU A 209 17.30 6.43 7.50
CA LEU A 209 16.51 7.66 7.62
C LEU A 209 17.37 8.86 8.06
N PHE A 210 18.20 8.69 9.07
CA PHE A 210 18.80 9.82 9.78
C PHE A 210 20.30 9.97 9.59
N VAL A 211 21.04 8.90 9.28
CA VAL A 211 22.50 8.94 9.13
C VAL A 211 22.91 8.98 7.67
N LYS A 212 22.42 8.08 6.81
CA LYS A 212 22.74 8.07 5.36
C LYS A 212 22.21 9.28 4.62
N SER A 213 21.22 9.96 5.17
CA SER A 213 20.67 11.19 4.59
C SER A 213 21.56 12.41 4.85
N GLN A 214 22.58 12.29 5.71
CA GLN A 214 23.52 13.36 6.02
C GLN A 214 24.53 13.57 4.89
N PRO A 215 25.08 14.79 4.73
CA PRO A 215 26.14 15.05 3.77
C PRO A 215 27.39 14.20 4.02
N ASN A 216 27.94 13.61 2.95
CA ASN A 216 29.11 12.73 3.05
C ASN A 216 30.33 13.39 3.72
N PHE A 217 30.52 14.71 3.57
CA PHE A 217 31.65 15.41 4.17
C PHE A 217 31.58 15.48 5.71
N LEU A 218 30.38 15.42 6.29
CA LEU A 218 30.20 15.32 7.73
C LEU A 218 30.47 13.89 8.20
N LEU A 219 30.01 12.90 7.43
CA LEU A 219 30.24 11.49 7.74
C LEU A 219 31.72 11.08 7.59
N SER A 220 32.49 11.69 6.70
CA SER A 220 33.85 11.25 6.36
C SER A 220 34.86 11.38 7.51
N ASN A 221 34.60 12.24 8.48
CA ASN A 221 35.46 12.43 9.65
C ASN A 221 35.02 11.58 10.86
N CYS A 222 33.81 11.03 10.82
CA CYS A 222 33.28 10.16 11.86
C CYS A 222 33.84 8.75 11.70
N ARG A 223 34.48 8.23 12.75
CA ARG A 223 35.13 6.91 12.73
C ARG A 223 34.19 5.80 13.19
N MET A 224 33.28 6.12 14.11
CA MET A 224 32.36 5.17 14.70
C MET A 224 31.06 5.83 15.13
N ILE A 225 29.95 5.09 14.98
CA ILE A 225 28.64 5.48 15.47
C ILE A 225 28.24 4.45 16.53
N HIS A 226 28.23 4.87 17.78
CA HIS A 226 27.68 4.08 18.88
C HIS A 226 26.18 4.26 18.95
N ILE A 227 25.45 3.16 19.18
CA ILE A 227 23.99 3.20 19.34
C ILE A 227 23.54 2.47 20.59
N CYS A 228 22.51 3.01 21.24
CA CYS A 228 21.88 2.42 22.41
C CYS A 228 20.36 2.66 22.44
N GLU A 229 19.67 1.93 23.31
CA GLU A 229 18.27 2.17 23.65
C GLU A 229 18.14 3.43 24.51
N PRO A 230 17.05 4.21 24.39
CA PRO A 230 16.84 5.44 25.16
C PRO A 230 16.96 5.25 26.68
N LYS A 231 16.46 4.12 27.19
CA LYS A 231 16.47 3.79 28.63
C LYS A 231 17.88 3.67 29.22
N ASN A 232 18.90 3.38 28.40
CA ASN A 232 20.27 3.15 28.83
C ASN A 232 21.19 4.36 28.53
N PHE A 233 20.73 5.32 27.72
CA PHE A 233 21.56 6.40 27.20
C PHE A 233 22.19 7.26 28.31
N ILE A 234 21.41 7.67 29.32
CA ILE A 234 21.91 8.53 30.40
C ILE A 234 23.02 7.83 31.20
N ASP A 235 22.86 6.55 31.53
CA ASP A 235 23.87 5.80 32.27
C ASP A 235 25.17 5.65 31.46
N ILE A 236 25.04 5.45 30.14
CA ILE A 236 26.18 5.37 29.21
C ILE A 236 26.90 6.72 29.15
N ALA A 237 26.17 7.81 28.92
CA ALA A 237 26.74 9.15 28.85
C ALA A 237 27.49 9.53 30.14
N ILE A 238 26.93 9.21 31.32
CA ILE A 238 27.62 9.41 32.61
C ILE A 238 28.89 8.58 32.71
N ALA A 239 28.86 7.32 32.27
CA ALA A 239 30.02 6.44 32.29
C ALA A 239 31.17 6.95 31.39
N ASP A 240 30.81 7.59 30.28
CA ASP A 240 31.74 8.23 29.34
C ASP A 240 32.18 9.64 29.79
N GLY A 241 31.66 10.13 30.92
CA GLY A 241 32.05 11.42 31.50
C GLY A 241 31.35 12.64 30.88
N VAL A 242 30.25 12.44 30.14
CA VAL A 242 29.43 13.51 29.57
C VAL A 242 28.62 14.18 30.68
N ASP A 243 28.62 15.53 30.70
CA ASP A 243 27.87 16.31 31.70
C ASP A 243 26.37 16.37 31.34
N VAL A 244 25.63 15.31 31.66
CA VAL A 244 24.18 15.19 31.40
C VAL A 244 23.31 15.95 32.43
N ARG A 245 23.77 17.09 32.94
CA ARG A 245 22.99 17.85 33.93
C ARG A 245 21.60 18.16 33.40
N ASP A 246 20.61 17.90 34.26
CA ASP A 246 19.19 18.22 34.07
C ASP A 246 18.99 19.74 34.20
N ASP A 247 19.64 20.52 33.33
CA ASP A 247 19.62 21.99 33.34
C ASP A 247 18.33 22.58 32.74
N GLY A 248 17.41 21.71 32.31
CA GLY A 248 16.10 22.08 31.77
C GLY A 248 16.13 22.60 30.34
N LEU A 249 17.25 22.48 29.61
CA LEU A 249 17.37 22.92 28.21
C LEU A 249 17.16 21.79 27.19
N GLY A 250 17.13 20.53 27.61
CA GLY A 250 16.76 19.38 26.77
C GLY A 250 17.26 18.06 27.35
N THR A 251 16.57 16.96 27.06
CA THR A 251 17.11 15.61 27.32
C THR A 251 18.26 15.38 26.34
N THR A 252 19.51 15.32 26.82
CA THR A 252 20.66 14.86 26.03
C THR A 252 20.26 13.56 25.33
N CYS A 253 20.35 13.54 24.00
CA CYS A 253 19.90 12.42 23.17
C CYS A 253 21.00 11.87 22.26
N ALA A 254 22.12 12.58 22.19
CA ALA A 254 23.33 12.18 21.52
C ALA A 254 24.53 12.94 22.11
N TYR A 255 25.75 12.52 21.79
CA TYR A 255 26.97 13.28 22.04
C TYR A 255 28.08 12.85 21.06
N ALA A 256 29.06 13.72 20.86
CA ALA A 256 30.27 13.45 20.09
C ALA A 256 31.51 13.36 21.00
N SER A 257 32.48 12.55 20.59
CA SER A 257 33.76 12.36 21.27
C SER A 257 34.92 12.84 20.38
N SER A 258 35.72 13.77 20.90
CA SER A 258 36.92 14.27 20.24
C SER A 258 38.11 13.31 20.35
N ASP A 259 38.11 12.40 21.34
CA ASP A 259 39.20 11.47 21.60
C ASP A 259 39.32 10.40 20.49
N ASP A 260 38.18 9.92 19.99
CA ASP A 260 38.10 8.83 19.01
C ASP A 260 37.30 9.18 17.76
N PHE A 261 36.79 10.41 17.65
CA PHE A 261 35.97 10.89 16.53
C PHE A 261 34.72 10.03 16.32
N SER A 262 34.06 9.65 17.41
CA SER A 262 32.81 8.89 17.41
C SER A 262 31.63 9.75 17.84
N ILE A 263 30.43 9.32 17.45
CA ILE A 263 29.17 9.86 18.00
C ILE A 263 28.41 8.73 18.68
N THR A 264 27.73 9.04 19.78
CA THR A 264 26.81 8.12 20.45
C THR A 264 25.39 8.62 20.29
N LEU A 265 24.51 7.75 19.79
CA LEU A 265 23.12 8.06 19.49
C LEU A 265 22.21 7.15 20.30
N GLN A 266 21.25 7.71 21.03
CA GLN A 266 20.09 6.92 21.41
C GLN A 266 19.16 6.78 20.21
N ILE A 267 18.74 5.56 19.90
CA ILE A 267 17.85 5.33 18.75
C ILE A 267 16.43 4.99 19.21
N ASP A 268 15.46 5.75 18.70
CA ASP A 268 14.04 5.45 18.84
C ASP A 268 13.35 5.62 17.48
N VAL A 269 13.12 4.53 16.75
CA VAL A 269 12.59 4.63 15.38
C VAL A 269 11.12 5.04 15.29
N ASP A 270 10.43 5.14 16.43
CA ASP A 270 9.01 5.47 16.51
C ASP A 270 8.76 6.90 17.03
N GLU A 271 9.78 7.57 17.61
CA GLU A 271 9.69 8.94 18.10
C GLU A 271 10.56 9.92 17.29
N ASP A 272 9.94 10.91 16.64
CA ASP A 272 10.62 11.95 15.86
C ASP A 272 11.05 13.14 16.74
N TYR A 273 11.88 12.89 17.77
CA TYR A 273 12.44 13.93 18.65
C TYR A 273 13.57 14.73 17.98
N GLY A 274 13.46 15.07 16.69
CA GLY A 274 14.55 15.76 16.00
C GLY A 274 15.81 14.91 15.91
N GLN A 275 15.70 13.58 15.83
CA GLN A 275 16.86 12.68 15.73
C GLN A 275 17.74 12.97 14.52
N LYS A 276 17.13 13.44 13.42
CA LYS A 276 17.89 13.95 12.27
C LYS A 276 18.77 15.14 12.63
N ASP A 277 18.23 16.07 13.42
CA ASP A 277 18.93 17.27 13.88
C ASP A 277 20.07 16.90 14.83
N ALA A 278 19.82 15.99 15.79
CA ALA A 278 20.83 15.45 16.68
C ALA A 278 22.01 14.82 15.91
N VAL A 279 21.72 13.99 14.89
CA VAL A 279 22.80 13.41 14.05
C VAL A 279 23.59 14.50 13.33
N SER A 280 22.93 15.49 12.71
CA SER A 280 23.64 16.59 12.03
C SER A 280 24.46 17.43 13.02
N HIS A 281 23.94 17.63 14.23
CA HIS A 281 24.58 18.35 15.32
C HIS A 281 25.87 17.63 15.77
N GLU A 282 25.78 16.35 16.13
CA GLU A 282 26.97 15.60 16.58
C GLU A 282 28.02 15.44 15.48
N LEU A 283 27.60 15.23 14.23
CA LEU A 283 28.56 15.19 13.12
C LEU A 283 29.21 16.56 12.86
N SER A 284 28.55 17.66 13.22
CA SER A 284 29.14 19.00 13.16
C SER A 284 30.21 19.19 14.23
N HIS A 285 30.04 18.63 15.43
CA HIS A 285 31.12 18.53 16.44
C HIS A 285 32.31 17.71 15.90
N ILE A 286 32.06 16.56 15.26
CA ILE A 286 33.13 15.78 14.62
C ILE A 286 33.86 16.58 13.54
N PHE A 287 33.14 17.35 12.73
CA PHE A 287 33.75 18.23 11.73
C PHE A 287 34.60 19.33 12.39
N ASP A 288 34.11 19.93 13.47
CA ASP A 288 34.83 20.92 14.28
C ASP A 288 36.19 20.37 14.77
N PHE A 289 36.16 19.19 15.41
CA PHE A 289 37.34 18.51 15.92
C PHE A 289 38.33 18.18 14.80
N ALA A 290 37.84 17.71 13.65
CA ALA A 290 38.68 17.22 12.56
C ALA A 290 39.32 18.36 11.74
N CYS A 291 38.65 19.52 11.64
CA CYS A 291 39.08 20.65 10.83
C CYS A 291 39.73 21.78 11.64
N GLY A 292 39.95 21.57 12.94
CA GLY A 292 40.73 22.45 13.80
C GLY A 292 42.16 22.69 13.31
N SER A 293 42.72 23.84 13.64
CA SER A 293 43.94 24.37 12.99
C SER A 293 45.26 23.78 13.50
N GLY A 294 45.40 22.44 13.61
CA GLY A 294 46.67 21.70 13.69
C GLY A 294 47.75 22.10 14.72
N TYR A 295 47.50 23.08 15.59
CA TYR A 295 48.42 23.62 16.60
C TYR A 295 47.64 23.85 17.91
N GLY A 296 47.56 22.79 18.73
CA GLY A 296 46.77 22.78 19.96
C GLY A 296 45.33 22.33 19.73
N ASP A 297 44.70 21.79 20.77
CA ASP A 297 43.37 21.17 20.82
C ASP A 297 42.20 22.15 20.53
N TYR A 298 42.33 23.00 19.51
CA TYR A 298 41.40 24.07 19.20
C TYR A 298 40.66 23.78 17.89
N GLY A 299 39.35 23.54 17.99
CA GLY A 299 38.46 23.34 16.84
C GLY A 299 38.31 24.60 15.99
N ILE A 300 37.53 24.52 14.90
CA ILE A 300 36.95 25.70 14.23
C ILE A 300 36.24 26.61 15.24
N SER A 301 35.58 26.03 16.25
CA SER A 301 34.80 26.75 17.24
C SER A 301 35.63 27.69 18.12
N ASP A 302 36.89 27.36 18.36
CA ASP A 302 37.87 28.21 19.06
C ASP A 302 38.51 29.28 18.16
N GLY A 303 38.23 29.23 16.85
CA GLY A 303 38.72 30.17 15.87
C GLY A 303 38.20 31.59 16.11
N ALA A 304 39.08 32.59 15.94
CA ALA A 304 38.76 33.99 16.19
C ALA A 304 37.50 34.50 15.46
N GLN A 305 37.22 33.96 14.27
CA GLN A 305 36.05 34.34 13.49
C GLN A 305 34.76 33.81 14.11
N LEU A 306 34.68 32.53 14.52
CA LEU A 306 33.49 32.01 15.18
C LEU A 306 33.34 32.63 16.58
N GLN A 307 34.42 32.78 17.34
CA GLN A 307 34.39 33.44 18.64
C GLN A 307 33.80 34.86 18.55
N SER A 308 34.13 35.61 17.50
CA SER A 308 33.51 36.91 17.27
C SER A 308 32.03 36.83 16.91
N LEU A 309 31.58 35.80 16.18
CA LEU A 309 30.17 35.60 15.86
C LEU A 309 29.38 35.22 17.11
N TYR A 310 29.88 34.24 17.89
CA TYR A 310 29.29 33.80 19.14
C TYR A 310 29.12 34.96 20.14
N GLN A 311 30.14 35.82 20.31
CA GLN A 311 30.05 36.98 21.23
C GLN A 311 29.04 38.04 20.77
N ASN A 312 28.84 38.21 19.46
CA ASN A 312 27.93 39.22 18.92
C ASN A 312 26.48 38.71 18.79
N TYR A 313 26.30 37.40 18.60
CA TYR A 313 25.01 36.76 18.32
C TYR A 313 24.83 35.43 19.08
N PRO A 314 25.01 35.39 20.42
CA PRO A 314 25.09 34.12 21.16
C PRO A 314 23.80 33.30 21.08
N ASP A 315 22.64 33.96 21.09
CA ASP A 315 21.34 33.28 21.15
C ASP A 315 20.70 33.03 19.77
N CYS A 316 21.38 33.34 18.66
CA CYS A 316 20.74 33.34 17.34
C CYS A 316 20.35 31.93 16.84
N VAL A 317 20.98 30.89 17.39
CA VAL A 317 20.67 29.47 17.11
C VAL A 317 19.92 28.80 18.27
N GLY A 318 19.40 29.59 19.22
CA GLY A 318 18.64 29.11 20.36
C GLY A 318 19.46 29.00 21.66
N ALA A 319 18.76 28.69 22.75
CA ALA A 319 19.34 28.67 24.09
C ALA A 319 20.42 27.60 24.29
N TYR A 320 20.28 26.46 23.61
CA TYR A 320 21.28 25.39 23.68
C TYR A 320 22.59 25.82 23.02
N GLY A 321 22.57 26.33 21.78
CA GLY A 321 23.79 26.84 21.15
C GLY A 321 24.40 28.08 21.82
N ALA A 322 23.74 28.70 22.79
CA ALA A 322 24.30 29.80 23.56
C ALA A 322 25.20 29.34 24.73
N THR A 323 25.20 28.05 25.08
CA THR A 323 25.94 27.48 26.21
C THR A 323 27.45 27.67 26.07
N ASP A 324 27.99 27.35 24.89
CA ASP A 324 29.38 27.56 24.51
C ASP A 324 29.55 27.64 22.99
N SER A 325 30.77 27.95 22.54
CA SER A 325 31.08 28.14 21.13
C SER A 325 31.06 26.86 20.29
N ALA A 326 31.30 25.69 20.89
CA ALA A 326 31.22 24.41 20.18
C ALA A 326 29.76 24.06 19.91
N GLU A 327 28.88 24.19 20.91
CA GLU A 327 27.44 24.02 20.77
C GLU A 327 26.83 25.04 19.80
N TYR A 328 27.32 26.28 19.83
CA TYR A 328 26.97 27.32 18.85
C TYR A 328 27.28 26.89 17.41
N PHE A 329 28.47 26.32 17.19
CA PHE A 329 28.89 25.82 15.88
C PHE A 329 28.03 24.63 15.44
N ALA A 330 27.86 23.64 16.32
CA ALA A 330 27.14 22.42 16.01
C ALA A 330 25.67 22.68 15.70
N GLN A 331 25.00 23.56 16.46
CA GLN A 331 23.63 23.95 16.19
C GLN A 331 23.50 24.69 14.85
N ALA A 332 24.45 25.58 14.52
CA ALA A 332 24.49 26.24 13.22
C ALA A 332 24.71 25.24 12.08
N GLY A 333 25.59 24.25 12.27
CA GLY A 333 25.84 23.17 11.31
C GLY A 333 24.58 22.33 11.06
N ALA A 334 23.89 21.92 12.12
CA ALA A 334 22.64 21.17 12.02
C ALA A 334 21.54 21.96 11.28
N MET A 335 21.35 23.23 11.64
CA MET A 335 20.42 24.12 10.92
C MET A 335 20.81 24.27 9.46
N TYR A 336 22.10 24.43 9.14
CA TYR A 336 22.56 24.56 7.75
C TYR A 336 22.24 23.31 6.92
N VAL A 337 22.41 22.11 7.49
CA VAL A 337 22.16 20.84 6.81
C VAL A 337 20.66 20.58 6.63
N ASN A 338 19.86 20.87 7.65
CA ASN A 338 18.46 20.49 7.70
C ASN A 338 17.50 21.59 7.19
N ASP A 339 17.80 22.85 7.46
CA ASP A 339 17.01 24.02 7.05
C ASP A 339 17.89 25.28 6.90
N PRO A 340 18.69 25.38 5.82
CA PRO A 340 19.62 26.50 5.63
C PRO A 340 18.92 27.85 5.50
N GLU A 341 17.66 27.89 5.08
CA GLU A 341 16.89 29.14 4.99
C GLU A 341 16.54 29.68 6.38
N ASN A 342 16.29 28.80 7.35
CA ASN A 342 16.12 29.22 8.73
C ASN A 342 17.40 29.87 9.28
N LEU A 343 18.57 29.24 9.09
CA LEU A 343 19.85 29.81 9.52
C LEU A 343 20.12 31.19 8.88
N LYS A 344 19.86 31.34 7.57
CA LYS A 344 19.94 32.63 6.87
C LYS A 344 19.06 33.69 7.52
N SER A 345 17.87 33.31 7.94
CA SER A 345 16.87 34.23 8.49
C SER A 345 17.23 34.71 9.89
N VAL A 346 17.82 33.85 10.73
CA VAL A 346 18.16 34.17 12.12
C VAL A 346 19.54 34.82 12.25
N CYS A 347 20.53 34.43 11.42
CA CYS A 347 21.86 35.01 11.42
C CYS A 347 22.58 34.79 10.08
N MET A 348 22.47 35.77 9.18
CA MET A 348 23.11 35.74 7.85
C MET A 348 24.65 35.64 7.93
N ASP A 349 25.28 36.30 8.91
CA ASP A 349 26.74 36.27 9.05
C ASP A 349 27.23 34.87 9.47
N LEU A 350 26.50 34.22 10.38
CA LEU A 350 26.76 32.83 10.76
C LEU A 350 26.47 31.86 9.62
N TYR A 351 25.38 32.05 8.88
CA TYR A 351 25.11 31.29 7.67
C TYR A 351 26.28 31.37 6.69
N ASN A 352 26.75 32.59 6.37
CA ASN A 352 27.86 32.78 5.44
C ASN A 352 29.16 32.11 5.93
N PHE A 353 29.40 32.13 7.24
CA PHE A 353 30.53 31.43 7.85
C PHE A 353 30.44 29.91 7.65
N VAL A 354 29.34 29.27 8.09
CA VAL A 354 29.14 27.82 7.93
C VAL A 354 29.15 27.42 6.45
N ASN A 355 28.48 28.20 5.61
CA ASN A 355 28.46 28.03 4.16
C ASN A 355 29.88 28.02 3.57
N SER A 356 30.77 28.90 4.03
CA SER A 356 32.16 28.96 3.56
C SER A 356 32.99 27.73 3.94
N LEU A 357 32.60 27.02 5.00
CA LEU A 357 33.25 25.80 5.46
C LEU A 357 32.69 24.57 4.75
N TYR A 358 31.37 24.44 4.70
CA TYR A 358 30.69 23.23 4.22
C TYR A 358 30.66 23.14 2.68
N HIS A 359 30.58 24.26 1.96
CA HIS A 359 30.66 24.23 0.49
C HIS A 359 32.05 23.93 -0.08
N MET A 360 33.09 23.85 0.77
CA MET A 360 34.39 23.37 0.32
C MET A 360 34.41 21.87 0.02
N TYR A 361 33.37 21.13 0.42
CA TYR A 361 33.33 19.66 0.40
C TYR A 361 32.13 19.07 -0.32
#